data_AF-A0A9P1T1S5-F1
#
_entry.id   AF-A0A9P1T1S5-F1
#
_cell.length_a   1.000
_cell.length_b   1.000
_cell.length_c   1.000
_cell.angle_alpha   90.00
_cell.angle_beta   90.00
_cell.angle_gamma   90.00
#
_symmetry.space_group_name_H-M   'P 1'
#
loop_
_entity.id
_entity.type
_entity.pdbx_description
1 polymer ?
#
loop_
_entity_poly.entity_id
_entity_poly.type
_entity_poly.pdbx_seq_one_letter_code
_entity_poly.pdbx_strand_id
1 'polypeptide(L)'
;MKNELDNVNPAHYRQGAMQTIDVMKAKLTTEEFRGHLKGCILKYVTREKLKNGIEDLEKAQWYLDYLIAFDTNQPFKSHAEIEEMLAQQDVLEAGLQDMQNRLTREAGSENE
;
A
#
# COMPACT_ATOMS: atom_id res chain seq x y z
N MET A 1 0.96 4.02 -24.43
CA MET A 1 0.14 4.47 -23.29
C MET A 1 1.07 5.11 -22.28
N LYS A 2 0.65 6.24 -21.71
CA LYS A 2 1.51 7.16 -20.93
C LYS A 2 2.11 6.43 -19.72
N ASN A 3 3.44 6.50 -19.59
CA ASN A 3 4.13 6.30 -18.32
C ASN A 3 3.71 7.47 -17.42
N GLU A 4 2.71 7.27 -16.58
CA GLU A 4 2.46 8.20 -15.48
C GLU A 4 3.59 8.01 -14.47
N LEU A 5 4.48 8.99 -14.40
CA LEU A 5 5.42 9.13 -13.31
C LEU A 5 4.60 9.19 -12.03
N ASP A 6 4.68 8.12 -11.23
CA ASP A 6 4.16 8.10 -9.86
C ASP A 6 4.90 9.19 -9.06
N ASN A 7 4.36 10.41 -9.06
CA ASN A 7 4.92 11.55 -8.34
C ASN A 7 4.73 11.42 -6.82
N VAL A 8 3.89 10.47 -6.40
CA VAL A 8 3.68 10.13 -5.00
C VAL A 8 4.82 9.24 -4.51
N ASN A 9 5.30 8.31 -5.35
CA ASN A 9 6.46 7.46 -5.12
C ASN A 9 7.38 7.34 -6.38
N PRO A 10 8.25 8.35 -6.62
CA PRO A 10 9.07 8.41 -7.82
C PRO A 10 9.96 7.18 -8.02
N ALA A 11 10.12 6.75 -9.28
CA ALA A 11 10.89 5.56 -9.64
C ALA A 11 12.35 5.55 -9.14
N HIS A 12 12.96 6.71 -8.87
CA HIS A 12 14.31 6.80 -8.32
C HIS A 12 14.39 6.49 -6.81
N TYR A 13 13.26 6.39 -6.10
CA TYR A 13 13.20 5.77 -4.76
C TYR A 13 13.05 4.25 -4.80
N ARG A 14 12.75 3.69 -5.98
CA ARG A 14 12.51 2.25 -6.21
C ARG A 14 13.74 1.51 -6.76
N GLN A 15 14.90 2.17 -6.89
CA GLN A 15 16.12 1.53 -7.36
C GLN A 15 16.89 0.92 -6.19
N GLY A 16 16.80 -0.42 -6.08
CA GLY A 16 17.80 -1.31 -5.47
C GLY A 16 18.41 -0.88 -4.13
N ALA A 17 18.00 -1.57 -3.06
CA ALA A 17 18.51 -1.47 -1.69
C ALA A 17 17.99 -0.29 -0.86
N MET A 18 16.91 -0.54 -0.11
CA MET A 18 16.44 0.22 1.06
C MET A 18 15.92 1.63 0.74
N GLN A 19 14.62 1.87 0.95
CA GLN A 19 14.07 3.21 0.79
C GLN A 19 14.65 4.14 1.86
N THR A 20 14.76 5.44 1.57
CA THR A 20 15.25 6.43 2.55
C THR A 20 14.51 6.35 3.88
N ILE A 21 13.21 6.06 3.85
CA ILE A 21 12.40 5.88 5.06
C ILE A 21 12.84 4.68 5.92
N ASP A 22 13.29 3.59 5.30
CA ASP A 22 13.78 2.41 5.99
C ASP A 22 15.11 2.71 6.70
N VAL A 23 15.99 3.48 6.04
CA VAL A 23 17.23 3.98 6.67
C VAL A 23 16.90 4.87 7.85
N MET A 24 15.95 5.80 7.70
CA MET A 24 15.53 6.70 8.79
C MET A 24 14.95 5.90 9.96
N LYS A 25 14.09 4.92 9.69
CA LYS A 25 13.53 4.01 10.71
C LYS A 25 14.62 3.25 11.47
N ALA A 26 15.69 2.84 10.79
CA ALA A 26 16.82 2.12 11.39
C ALA A 26 17.78 3.02 12.19
N LYS A 27 17.82 4.33 11.89
CA LYS A 27 18.80 5.27 12.47
C LYS A 27 18.23 6.16 13.56
N LEU A 28 16.93 6.43 13.53
CA LEU A 28 16.25 7.29 14.49
C LEU A 28 15.72 6.47 15.67
N THR A 29 15.59 7.13 16.83
CA THR A 29 14.78 6.58 17.92
C THR A 29 13.32 6.46 17.49
N THR A 30 12.54 5.63 18.20
CA THR A 30 11.09 5.47 17.97
C THR A 30 10.38 6.83 17.95
N GLU A 31 10.68 7.70 18.91
CA GLU A 31 10.05 9.02 19.00
C GLU A 31 10.46 9.97 17.88
N GLU A 32 11.73 9.97 17.48
CA GLU A 32 12.21 10.79 16.37
C GLU A 32 11.61 10.34 15.03
N PHE A 33 11.55 9.02 14.78
CA PHE A 33 10.94 8.48 13.58
C PHE A 33 9.44 8.78 13.54
N ARG A 34 8.73 8.57 14.65
CA ARG A 34 7.31 8.91 14.77
C ARG A 34 7.08 10.42 14.58
N GLY A 35 7.96 11.26 15.13
CA GLY A 35 7.95 12.70 14.94
C GLY A 35 8.17 13.11 13.48
N HIS A 36 9.07 12.43 12.77
CA HIS A 36 9.29 12.62 11.33
C HIS A 36 8.02 12.35 10.52
N LEU A 37 7.34 11.22 10.76
CA LEU A 37 6.08 10.88 10.09
C LEU A 37 5.03 11.97 10.30
N LYS A 38 4.82 12.39 11.56
CA LYS A 38 3.90 13.49 11.92
C LYS A 38 4.25 14.81 11.22
N GLY A 39 5.54 15.14 11.16
CA GLY A 39 6.04 16.33 10.47
C GLY A 39 5.74 16.29 8.97
N CYS A 40 5.92 15.13 8.33
CA CYS A 40 5.57 14.93 6.93
C CYS A 40 4.06 15.09 6.69
N ILE A 41 3.20 14.49 7.51
CA ILE A 41 1.74 14.64 7.41
C ILE A 41 1.36 16.13 7.46
N LEU A 42 1.82 16.86 8.49
CA LEU A 42 1.54 18.28 8.65
C LEU A 42 2.04 19.11 7.46
N LYS A 43 3.27 18.85 7.01
CA LYS A 43 3.89 19.53 5.87
C LYS A 43 3.05 19.40 4.61
N TYR A 44 2.54 18.19 4.31
CA TYR A 44 1.79 17.98 3.09
C TYR A 44 0.35 18.51 3.19
N VAL A 45 -0.34 18.32 4.32
CA VAL A 45 -1.68 18.89 4.56
C VAL A 45 -1.67 20.41 4.44
N THR A 46 -0.69 21.09 5.05
CA THR A 46 -0.60 22.56 5.00
C THR A 46 -0.23 23.11 3.63
N ARG A 47 0.37 22.29 2.75
CA ARG A 47 0.86 22.70 1.44
C ARG A 47 -0.13 22.49 0.31
N GLU A 48 -1.19 21.71 0.51
CA GLU A 48 -2.11 21.30 -0.56
C GLU A 48 -2.65 22.49 -1.39
N LYS A 49 -3.16 23.54 -0.73
CA LYS A 49 -3.69 24.74 -1.42
C LYS A 49 -2.61 25.63 -2.04
N LEU A 50 -1.34 25.41 -1.69
CA LEU A 50 -0.23 26.29 -2.04
C LEU A 50 0.67 25.70 -3.13
N LYS A 51 0.66 24.38 -3.33
CA LYS A 51 1.60 23.71 -4.25
C LYS A 51 0.98 22.63 -5.12
N ASN A 52 0.73 21.44 -4.58
CA ASN A 52 0.42 20.26 -5.40
C ASN A 52 -1.02 19.75 -5.24
N GLY A 53 -1.88 20.43 -4.48
CA GLY A 53 -3.28 20.05 -4.30
C GLY A 53 -3.42 18.61 -3.78
N ILE A 54 -4.18 17.80 -4.52
CA ILE A 54 -4.49 16.41 -4.16
C ILE A 54 -3.25 15.53 -3.98
N GLU A 55 -2.18 15.75 -4.76
CA GLU A 55 -0.94 14.96 -4.66
C GLU A 55 -0.27 15.13 -3.29
N ASP A 56 -0.40 16.32 -2.67
CA ASP A 56 0.07 16.51 -1.30
C ASP A 56 -0.84 15.78 -0.29
N LEU A 57 -2.16 15.73 -0.52
CA LEU A 57 -3.06 14.96 0.33
C LEU A 57 -2.79 13.46 0.24
N GLU A 58 -2.52 12.92 -0.95
CA GLU A 58 -2.11 11.51 -1.14
C GLU A 58 -0.79 11.21 -0.43
N LYS A 59 0.17 12.14 -0.47
CA LYS A 59 1.40 12.02 0.33
C LYS A 59 1.10 12.03 1.83
N ALA A 60 0.23 12.92 2.30
CA ALA A 60 -0.16 12.95 3.70
C ALA A 60 -0.83 11.64 4.14
N GLN A 61 -1.74 11.10 3.32
CA GLN A 61 -2.38 9.79 3.52
C GLN A 61 -1.33 8.69 3.65
N TRP A 62 -0.36 8.62 2.73
CA TRP A 62 0.70 7.62 2.77
C TRP A 62 1.50 7.64 4.09
N TYR A 63 1.88 8.84 4.57
CA TYR A 63 2.58 8.97 5.86
C TYR A 63 1.68 8.65 7.06
N LEU A 64 0.38 8.93 6.96
CA LEU A 64 -0.59 8.58 7.99
C LEU A 64 -0.77 7.06 8.09
N ASP A 65 -0.93 6.38 6.97
CA ASP A 65 -1.07 4.92 6.91
C ASP A 65 0.20 4.24 7.43
N TYR A 66 1.38 4.77 7.09
CA TYR A 66 2.66 4.30 7.64
C TYR A 66 2.72 4.48 9.16
N LEU A 67 2.31 5.65 9.67
CA LEU A 67 2.29 5.91 11.11
C LEU A 67 1.35 4.95 11.85
N ILE A 68 0.17 4.67 11.29
CA ILE A 68 -0.78 3.69 11.84
C ILE A 68 -0.14 2.30 11.87
N ALA A 69 0.46 1.84 10.78
CA ALA A 69 1.13 0.55 10.71
C ALA A 69 2.27 0.45 11.73
N PHE A 70 3.06 1.52 11.88
CA PHE A 70 4.14 1.61 12.86
C PHE A 70 3.63 1.52 14.31
N ASP A 71 2.61 2.31 14.69
CA ASP A 71 2.07 2.34 16.06
C ASP A 71 1.29 1.04 16.40
N THR A 72 0.69 0.39 15.41
CA THR A 72 -0.06 -0.88 15.60
C THR A 72 0.80 -2.14 15.41
N ASN A 73 2.09 -1.95 15.11
CA ASN A 73 3.04 -3.03 14.79
C ASN A 73 2.54 -3.97 13.68
N GLN A 74 1.81 -3.40 12.70
CA GLN A 74 1.36 -4.07 11.50
C GLN A 74 2.36 -3.82 10.36
N PRO A 75 2.49 -4.76 9.40
CA PRO A 75 3.29 -4.51 8.21
C PRO A 75 2.66 -3.38 7.40
N PHE A 76 3.45 -2.34 7.10
CA PHE A 76 3.05 -1.34 6.13
C PHE A 76 3.05 -1.96 4.73
N LYS A 77 2.02 -1.64 3.94
CA LYS A 77 1.93 -2.00 2.52
C LYS A 77 1.62 -0.75 1.73
N SER A 78 2.40 -0.52 0.69
CA SER A 78 2.13 0.53 -0.29
C SER A 78 0.86 0.21 -1.09
N HIS A 79 0.26 1.23 -1.70
CA HIS A 79 -0.90 1.06 -2.57
C HIS A 79 -0.64 0.03 -3.67
N ALA A 80 0.54 0.05 -4.28
CA ALA A 80 0.93 -0.92 -5.30
C ALA A 80 0.96 -2.37 -4.76
N GLU A 81 1.47 -2.57 -3.54
CA GLU A 81 1.47 -3.91 -2.91
C GLU A 81 0.06 -4.36 -2.55
N ILE A 82 -0.82 -3.45 -2.11
CA ILE A 82 -2.23 -3.76 -1.83
C ILE A 82 -2.95 -4.15 -3.11
N GLU A 83 -2.76 -3.40 -4.20
CA GLU A 83 -3.36 -3.71 -5.51
C GLU A 83 -2.90 -5.07 -6.06
N GLU A 84 -1.60 -5.38 -5.95
CA GLU A 84 -1.07 -6.68 -6.34
C GLU A 84 -1.70 -7.82 -5.52
N MET A 85 -1.87 -7.61 -4.21
CA MET A 85 -2.51 -8.59 -3.35
C MET A 85 -3.99 -8.80 -3.68
N LEU A 86 -4.73 -7.72 -3.96
CA LEU A 86 -6.14 -7.81 -4.34
C LEU A 86 -6.30 -8.56 -5.67
N ALA A 87 -5.43 -8.28 -6.65
CA ALA A 87 -5.44 -9.00 -7.92
C ALA A 87 -5.18 -10.51 -7.73
N GLN A 88 -4.29 -10.88 -6.81
CA GLN A 88 -4.07 -12.29 -6.46
C GLN A 88 -5.29 -12.92 -5.77
N GLN A 89 -5.99 -12.16 -4.93
CA GLN A 89 -7.21 -12.62 -4.25
C GLN A 89 -8.32 -12.95 -5.27
N ASP A 90 -8.55 -12.09 -6.26
CA ASP A 90 -9.57 -12.30 -7.30
C ASP A 90 -9.34 -13.62 -8.07
N VAL A 91 -8.08 -13.93 -8.37
CA VAL A 91 -7.70 -15.17 -9.06
C VAL A 91 -7.97 -16.39 -8.18
N LEU A 92 -7.67 -16.31 -6.89
CA LEU A 92 -7.92 -17.38 -5.92
C LEU A 92 -9.42 -17.62 -5.73
N GLU A 93 -10.21 -16.55 -5.63
CA GLU A 93 -11.67 -16.63 -5.51
C GLU A 93 -12.30 -17.28 -6.74
N ALA A 94 -11.85 -16.89 -7.94
CA ALA A 94 -12.30 -17.50 -9.20
C ALA A 94 -11.97 -19.00 -9.26
N GLY A 95 -10.76 -19.39 -8.84
CA GLY A 95 -10.34 -20.80 -8.78
C GLY A 95 -11.15 -21.61 -7.79
N LEU A 96 -11.44 -21.04 -6.61
CA LEU A 96 -12.27 -21.68 -5.59
C LEU A 96 -13.71 -21.89 -6.09
N GLN A 97 -14.28 -20.89 -6.77
CA GLN A 97 -15.62 -20.97 -7.34
C GLN A 97 -15.70 -22.06 -8.43
N ASP A 98 -14.69 -22.17 -9.30
CA ASP A 98 -14.64 -23.24 -10.30
C ASP A 98 -14.60 -24.63 -9.64
N MET A 99 -13.80 -24.79 -8.58
CA MET A 99 -13.73 -26.04 -7.82
C MET A 99 -15.08 -26.41 -7.19
N GLN A 100 -15.76 -25.45 -6.57
CA GLN A 100 -17.10 -25.64 -5.99
C GLN A 100 -18.13 -26.04 -7.06
N ASN A 101 -18.07 -25.42 -8.24
CA ASN A 101 -18.95 -25.75 -9.35
C ASN A 101 -18.72 -27.18 -9.85
N ARG A 102 -17.47 -27.66 -9.89
CA ARG A 102 -17.14 -29.05 -10.26
C ARG A 102 -17.69 -30.05 -9.26
N LEU A 103 -17.46 -29.82 -7.96
CA LEU A 103 -17.98 -30.67 -6.89
C LEU A 103 -19.51 -30.77 -6.91
N THR A 104 -20.18 -29.66 -7.20
CA THR A 104 -21.66 -29.62 -7.27
C THR A 104 -22.19 -30.42 -8.47
N ARG A 105 -21.48 -30.42 -9.60
CA ARG A 105 -21.84 -31.22 -10.79
C ARG A 105 -21.64 -32.71 -10.54
N GLU A 106 -20.54 -33.09 -9.89
CA GLU A 106 -20.25 -34.50 -9.53
C GLU A 106 -21.30 -35.04 -8.56
N ALA A 107 -21.63 -34.29 -7.50
CA ALA A 107 -22.67 -34.67 -6.53
C ALA A 107 -24.10 -34.73 -7.11
N GLY A 108 -24.37 -33.95 -8.17
CA GLY A 108 -25.65 -34.00 -8.89
C GLY A 108 -25.80 -35.22 -9.80
N SER A 109 -24.68 -35.80 -10.26
CA SER A 109 -24.66 -36.97 -11.15
C SER A 109 -24.75 -38.32 -10.44
N GLU A 110 -24.52 -38.38 -9.11
CA GLU A 110 -24.62 -39.62 -8.32
C GLU A 110 -26.04 -39.93 -7.82
N ASN A 111 -27.01 -39.03 -8.05
CA ASN A 111 -28.41 -39.15 -7.59
C ASN A 111 -29.43 -39.42 -8.72
N GLU A 112 -28.99 -39.70 -9.94
CA GLU A 112 -29.80 -40.20 -11.07
C GLU A 112 -29.42 -41.65 -11.43
#